data_AF-A0A0R0LS45-F1
#
_entry.id   AF-A0A0R0LS45-F1
#
_cell.length_a   1.000
_cell.length_b   1.000
_cell.length_c   1.000
_cell.angle_alpha   90.00
_cell.angle_beta   90.00
_cell.angle_gamma   90.00
#
_symmetry.space_group_name_H-M   'P 1'
#
loop_
_entity.id
_entity.type
_entity.pdbx_description
1 polymer ?
#
loop_
_entity_poly.entity_id
_entity_poly.type
_entity_poly.pdbx_seq_one_letter_code
_entity_poly.pdbx_strand_id
1 'polypeptide(L)'
;MRGNETGFPADIKGCMKDCILSLFWPRKDIVGFFEKHGCTKAEVSSLQIEGESGLKRHEIIDVLFDTLNARPDNGLGPFRAMLQSLLAWSHFDPYYFDKLRKLDRAAANKNLEHLRQLQEIRDAKIKADRERRATNDAARQQATATLDELRTEYLDLLANKTSRQQRGYALERILAELARLSRLETTEAFRVAGEQIDGAVKFDGEHYLIEAKWQDKSASNEPVYQFAGKVAGKLYGRGLFISVNGFSAEVVRSLILGKEIQTLFVDGEDLILVLEGHLNLRDMIDRKVKAAQTKGLIYVHPISGAEKKA
;
A
#
# COMPACT_ATOMS: atom_id res chain seq x y z
N MET A 1 -15.73 -0.15 -8.68
CA MET A 1 -15.65 1.33 -8.58
C MET A 1 -15.59 1.71 -7.11
N ARG A 2 -14.39 1.92 -6.55
CA ARG A 2 -14.24 2.49 -5.21
C ARG A 2 -14.10 3.99 -5.42
N GLY A 3 -15.11 4.76 -5.03
CA GLY A 3 -14.96 6.20 -4.92
C GLY A 3 -13.92 6.47 -3.84
N ASN A 4 -12.69 6.78 -4.25
CA ASN A 4 -11.81 7.54 -3.39
C ASN A 4 -12.53 8.88 -3.19
N GLU A 5 -13.21 9.07 -2.06
CA GLU A 5 -13.57 10.40 -1.60
C GLU A 5 -12.25 11.11 -1.25
N THR A 6 -11.62 11.71 -2.27
CA THR A 6 -10.39 12.52 -2.13
C THR A 6 -10.67 13.88 -1.46
N GLY A 7 -11.94 14.16 -1.12
CA GLY A 7 -12.40 15.38 -0.48
C GLY A 7 -12.78 15.19 0.98
N PHE A 8 -12.98 16.32 1.67
CA PHE A 8 -13.42 16.32 3.06
C PHE A 8 -14.88 15.81 3.17
N PRO A 9 -15.24 15.01 4.20
CA PRO A 9 -16.53 14.32 4.25
C PRO A 9 -17.74 15.26 4.21
N ALA A 10 -18.68 15.02 3.30
CA ALA A 10 -19.78 15.94 2.99
C ALA A 10 -20.80 16.13 4.13
N ASP A 11 -21.12 15.08 4.85
CA ASP A 11 -21.96 15.10 6.06
C ASP A 11 -21.28 15.80 7.24
N ILE A 12 -19.96 15.67 7.41
CA ILE A 12 -19.21 16.49 8.39
C ILE A 12 -19.28 17.96 7.98
N LYS A 13 -19.12 18.31 6.70
CA LYS A 13 -19.31 19.70 6.23
C LYS A 13 -20.72 20.20 6.54
N GLY A 14 -21.74 19.40 6.28
CA GLY A 14 -23.13 19.74 6.61
C GLY A 14 -23.29 20.06 8.10
N CYS A 15 -22.79 19.19 8.97
CA CYS A 15 -22.87 19.41 10.42
C CYS A 15 -22.02 20.60 10.89
N MET A 16 -20.85 20.83 10.28
CA MET A 16 -20.03 22.03 10.53
C MET A 16 -20.78 23.31 10.16
N LYS A 17 -21.51 23.34 9.03
CA LYS A 17 -22.35 24.48 8.64
C LYS A 17 -23.41 24.77 9.69
N ASP A 18 -24.09 23.74 10.21
CA ASP A 18 -25.09 23.89 11.27
C ASP A 18 -24.47 24.41 12.58
N CYS A 19 -23.27 23.95 12.92
CA CYS A 19 -22.51 24.49 14.05
C CYS A 19 -22.19 25.98 13.85
N ILE A 20 -21.59 26.36 12.71
CA ILE A 20 -21.22 27.75 12.43
C ILE A 20 -22.47 28.67 12.47
N LEU A 21 -23.59 28.26 11.87
CA LEU A 21 -24.83 29.05 11.87
C LEU A 21 -25.47 29.23 13.26
N SER A 22 -25.29 28.25 14.14
CA SER A 22 -25.78 28.29 15.52
C SER A 22 -24.84 29.01 16.49
N LEU A 23 -23.58 29.20 16.12
CA LEU A 23 -22.57 29.90 16.93
C LEU A 23 -22.40 31.38 16.57
N PHE A 24 -22.57 31.74 15.30
CA PHE A 24 -22.31 33.10 14.81
C PHE A 24 -23.56 33.78 14.27
N TRP A 25 -23.85 34.97 14.80
CA TRP A 25 -24.96 35.80 14.32
C TRP A 25 -24.51 36.83 13.27
N PRO A 26 -23.48 37.66 13.49
CA PRO A 26 -23.03 38.60 12.46
C PRO A 26 -22.35 37.91 11.27
N ARG A 27 -22.63 38.38 10.04
CA ARG A 27 -21.97 37.91 8.81
C ARG A 27 -20.44 38.04 8.88
N LYS A 28 -19.96 39.14 9.47
CA LYS A 28 -18.53 39.41 9.69
C LYS A 28 -17.84 38.40 10.62
N ASP A 29 -18.56 37.85 11.60
CA ASP A 29 -17.96 36.89 12.55
C ASP A 29 -17.85 35.50 11.91
N ILE A 30 -18.81 35.14 11.04
CA ILE A 30 -18.69 33.96 10.17
C ILE A 30 -17.45 34.10 9.30
N VAL A 31 -17.32 35.23 8.59
CA VAL A 31 -16.15 35.53 7.77
C VAL A 31 -14.85 35.42 8.58
N GLY A 32 -14.78 36.06 9.75
CA GLY A 32 -13.60 35.99 10.62
C GLY A 32 -13.27 34.57 11.10
N PHE A 33 -14.28 33.72 11.30
CA PHE A 33 -14.07 32.30 11.58
C PHE A 33 -13.35 31.60 10.42
N PHE A 34 -13.77 31.82 9.18
CA PHE A 34 -13.11 31.22 8.01
C PHE A 34 -11.68 31.73 7.82
N GLU A 35 -11.44 33.04 7.98
CA GLU A 35 -10.10 33.63 7.93
C GLU A 35 -9.16 32.98 8.96
N LYS A 36 -9.64 32.81 10.20
CA LYS A 36 -8.87 32.19 11.28
C LYS A 36 -8.49 30.73 10.98
N HIS A 37 -9.26 30.04 10.14
CA HIS A 37 -9.06 28.64 9.82
C HIS A 37 -8.53 28.41 8.40
N GLY A 38 -7.83 29.39 7.81
CA GLY A 38 -7.03 29.16 6.60
C GLY A 38 -7.70 29.53 5.27
N CYS A 39 -8.84 30.22 5.30
CA CYS A 39 -9.27 31.00 4.14
C CYS A 39 -8.39 32.24 3.98
N THR A 40 -7.99 32.50 2.75
CA THR A 40 -7.17 33.67 2.39
C THR A 40 -8.02 34.93 2.35
N LYS A 41 -7.38 36.08 2.53
CA LYS A 41 -8.04 37.38 2.38
C LYS A 41 -8.69 37.54 1.00
N ALA A 42 -8.10 36.99 -0.06
CA ALA A 42 -8.65 37.07 -1.42
C ALA A 42 -10.01 36.37 -1.50
N GLU A 43 -10.09 35.11 -1.03
CA GLU A 43 -11.32 34.29 -1.05
C GLU A 43 -12.44 34.89 -0.20
N VAL A 44 -12.07 35.58 0.88
CA VAL A 44 -13.01 36.23 1.79
C VAL A 44 -13.45 37.59 1.26
N SER A 45 -12.53 38.38 0.68
CA SER A 45 -12.82 39.72 0.15
C SER A 45 -13.75 39.72 -1.06
N SER A 46 -13.86 38.58 -1.77
CA SER A 46 -14.81 38.42 -2.87
C SER A 46 -16.27 38.29 -2.41
N LEU A 47 -16.53 38.14 -1.11
CA LEU A 47 -17.88 38.01 -0.58
C LEU A 47 -18.58 39.36 -0.45
N GLN A 48 -19.71 39.52 -1.12
CA GLN A 48 -20.59 40.67 -0.92
C GLN A 48 -21.46 40.45 0.33
N ILE A 49 -20.98 40.89 1.49
CA ILE A 49 -21.68 40.70 2.78
C ILE A 49 -22.43 41.95 3.28
N GLU A 50 -22.15 43.11 2.70
CA GLU A 50 -22.75 44.41 3.07
C GLU A 50 -24.00 44.73 2.24
N GLY A 51 -24.89 45.55 2.80
CA GLY A 51 -26.14 45.97 2.16
C GLY A 51 -27.26 44.93 2.21
N GLU A 52 -28.47 45.35 1.82
CA GLU A 52 -29.68 44.53 1.79
C GLU A 52 -29.59 43.37 0.79
N SER A 53 -28.85 43.55 -0.30
CA SER A 53 -28.58 42.54 -1.32
C SER A 53 -27.40 41.62 -0.99
N GLY A 54 -26.71 41.82 0.14
CA GLY A 54 -25.55 41.02 0.53
C GLY A 54 -25.94 39.59 0.96
N LEU A 55 -25.00 38.65 0.76
CA LEU A 55 -25.13 37.23 1.05
C LEU A 55 -25.64 36.99 2.48
N LYS A 56 -26.62 36.10 2.62
CA LYS A 56 -27.14 35.60 3.89
C LYS A 56 -26.10 34.69 4.55
N ARG A 57 -26.25 34.47 5.86
CA ARG A 57 -25.30 33.70 6.68
C ARG A 57 -24.98 32.31 6.12
N HIS A 58 -25.99 31.59 5.64
CA HIS A 58 -25.79 30.25 5.06
C HIS A 58 -25.13 30.32 3.69
N GLU A 59 -25.48 31.32 2.87
CA GLU A 59 -24.89 31.53 1.53
C GLU A 59 -23.40 31.86 1.63
N ILE A 60 -22.98 32.62 2.66
CA ILE A 60 -21.56 32.86 2.95
C ILE A 60 -20.81 31.54 3.17
N ILE A 61 -21.37 30.65 3.98
CA ILE A 61 -20.75 29.35 4.29
C ILE A 61 -20.69 28.48 3.04
N ASP A 62 -21.76 28.44 2.25
CA ASP A 62 -21.82 27.65 1.01
C ASP A 62 -20.77 28.12 0.00
N VAL A 63 -20.70 29.42 -0.26
CA VAL A 63 -19.70 29.99 -1.18
C VAL A 63 -18.28 29.70 -0.71
N LEU A 64 -17.98 29.84 0.58
CA LEU A 64 -16.65 29.57 1.12
C LEU A 64 -16.32 28.07 1.09
N PHE A 65 -17.28 27.19 1.36
CA PHE A 65 -17.09 25.74 1.25
C PHE A 65 -16.81 25.33 -0.19
N ASP A 66 -17.53 25.90 -1.16
CA ASP A 66 -17.32 25.61 -2.58
C ASP A 66 -15.96 26.14 -3.06
N THR A 67 -15.60 27.35 -2.63
CA THR A 67 -14.27 27.94 -2.90
C THR A 67 -13.15 27.04 -2.37
N LEU A 68 -13.29 26.52 -1.14
CA LEU A 68 -12.34 25.58 -0.56
C LEU A 68 -12.30 24.24 -1.31
N ASN A 69 -13.45 23.68 -1.69
CA ASN A 69 -13.51 22.44 -2.46
C ASN A 69 -12.85 22.57 -3.84
N ALA A 70 -12.85 23.78 -4.43
CA ALA A 70 -12.24 24.05 -5.72
C ALA A 70 -10.70 24.20 -5.67
N ARG A 71 -10.09 24.21 -4.47
CA ARG A 71 -8.63 24.24 -4.33
C ARG A 71 -8.00 22.93 -4.83
N PRO A 72 -6.72 22.94 -5.28
CA PRO A 72 -6.02 21.72 -5.69
C PRO A 72 -5.93 20.63 -4.60
N ASP A 73 -5.96 21.02 -3.33
CA ASP A 73 -5.96 20.12 -2.17
C ASP A 73 -7.36 19.83 -1.62
N ASN A 74 -8.42 20.23 -2.35
CA ASN A 74 -9.83 20.19 -1.92
C ASN A 74 -10.10 20.91 -0.58
N GLY A 75 -9.24 21.86 -0.18
CA GLY A 75 -9.40 22.62 1.06
C GLY A 75 -9.24 21.79 2.33
N LEU A 76 -8.55 20.63 2.26
CA LEU A 76 -8.43 19.69 3.37
C LEU A 76 -7.84 20.33 4.64
N GLY A 77 -6.84 21.21 4.49
CA GLY A 77 -6.25 21.93 5.62
C GLY A 77 -7.27 22.79 6.37
N PRO A 78 -7.91 23.77 5.69
CA PRO A 78 -8.94 24.60 6.30
C PRO A 78 -10.12 23.83 6.91
N PHE A 79 -10.66 22.82 6.21
CA PHE A 79 -11.74 22.01 6.77
C PHE A 79 -11.36 21.27 8.05
N ARG A 80 -10.14 20.71 8.11
CA ARG A 80 -9.62 20.08 9.33
C ARG A 80 -9.46 21.09 10.47
N ALA A 81 -8.93 22.28 10.18
CA ALA A 81 -8.77 23.33 11.19
C ALA A 81 -10.12 23.77 11.76
N MET A 82 -11.11 24.00 10.90
CA MET A 82 -12.48 24.34 11.31
C MET A 82 -13.11 23.23 12.15
N LEU A 83 -13.02 21.97 11.69
CA LEU A 83 -13.55 20.81 12.43
C LEU A 83 -12.94 20.74 13.84
N GLN A 84 -11.62 20.84 13.97
CA GLN A 84 -10.94 20.79 15.27
C GLN A 84 -11.40 21.93 16.19
N SER A 85 -11.54 23.15 15.66
CA SER A 85 -12.04 24.26 16.47
C SER A 85 -13.49 24.07 16.92
N LEU A 86 -14.35 23.48 16.08
CA LEU A 86 -15.74 23.21 16.43
C LEU A 86 -15.84 22.08 17.46
N LEU A 87 -15.07 20.99 17.32
CA LEU A 87 -15.08 19.89 18.29
C LEU A 87 -14.65 20.35 19.69
N ALA A 88 -13.66 21.24 19.77
CA ALA A 88 -13.15 21.82 21.02
C ALA A 88 -13.94 23.08 21.48
N TRP A 89 -15.04 23.43 20.82
CA TRP A 89 -15.75 24.68 21.07
C TRP A 89 -16.41 24.70 22.45
N SER A 90 -16.19 25.78 23.20
CA SER A 90 -16.70 25.97 24.57
C SER A 90 -17.19 27.39 24.88
N HIS A 91 -16.93 28.36 24.00
CA HIS A 91 -17.23 29.77 24.24
C HIS A 91 -18.52 30.22 23.54
N PHE A 92 -19.37 30.98 24.22
CA PHE A 92 -20.61 31.53 23.65
C PHE A 92 -20.68 33.02 23.94
N ASP A 93 -20.93 33.83 22.91
CA ASP A 93 -21.03 35.29 23.06
C ASP A 93 -22.32 35.67 23.84
N PRO A 94 -22.20 36.17 25.09
CA PRO A 94 -23.37 36.51 25.91
C PRO A 94 -24.28 37.56 25.26
N TYR A 95 -23.74 38.41 24.39
CA TYR A 95 -24.51 39.44 23.71
C TYR A 95 -25.56 38.83 22.77
N TYR A 96 -25.20 37.83 21.98
CA TYR A 96 -26.11 37.20 21.02
C TYR A 96 -26.96 36.08 21.61
N PHE A 97 -26.42 35.34 22.60
CA PHE A 97 -27.12 34.24 23.26
C PHE A 97 -28.05 34.73 24.37
N ASP A 98 -27.59 35.63 25.24
CA ASP A 98 -28.31 35.95 26.47
C ASP A 98 -29.04 37.30 26.38
N LYS A 99 -28.39 38.33 25.81
CA LYS A 99 -28.96 39.70 25.73
C LYS A 99 -29.95 39.87 24.57
N LEU A 100 -29.52 39.59 23.34
CA LEU A 100 -30.36 39.73 22.15
C LEU A 100 -31.18 38.47 21.82
N ARG A 101 -30.80 37.32 22.38
CA ARG A 101 -31.45 36.01 22.17
C ARG A 101 -31.67 35.70 20.69
N LYS A 102 -30.68 36.04 19.85
CA LYS A 102 -30.66 35.74 18.41
C LYS A 102 -30.14 34.34 18.12
N LEU A 103 -29.41 33.76 19.07
CA LEU A 103 -28.90 32.40 19.05
C LEU A 103 -29.43 31.64 20.25
N ASP A 104 -29.57 30.32 20.11
CA ASP A 104 -30.06 29.45 21.17
C ASP A 104 -28.94 28.49 21.63
N ARG A 105 -28.67 28.49 22.94
CA ARG A 105 -27.56 27.73 23.53
C ARG A 105 -27.82 26.23 23.47
N ALA A 106 -29.06 25.79 23.64
CA ALA A 106 -29.41 24.38 23.58
C ALA A 106 -29.24 23.82 22.16
N ALA A 107 -29.69 24.56 21.15
CA ALA A 107 -29.52 24.22 19.74
C ALA A 107 -28.04 24.16 19.33
N ALA A 108 -27.23 25.15 19.73
CA ALA A 108 -25.80 25.16 19.43
C ALA A 108 -25.07 23.95 20.06
N ASN A 109 -25.35 23.64 21.32
CA ASN A 109 -24.80 22.46 21.98
C ASN A 109 -25.22 21.15 21.30
N LYS A 110 -26.49 21.04 20.87
CA LYS A 110 -26.97 19.88 20.13
C LYS A 110 -26.22 19.68 18.80
N ASN A 111 -25.96 20.76 18.05
CA ASN A 111 -25.21 20.69 16.80
C ASN A 111 -23.75 20.28 17.04
N LEU A 112 -23.09 20.87 18.04
CA LEU A 112 -21.71 20.52 18.40
C LEU A 112 -21.59 19.05 18.86
N GLU A 113 -22.55 18.57 19.63
CA GLU A 113 -22.58 17.17 20.07
C GLU A 113 -22.81 16.21 18.91
N HIS A 114 -23.72 16.56 18.00
CA HIS A 114 -23.92 15.78 16.78
C HIS A 114 -22.64 15.70 15.93
N LEU A 115 -21.89 16.79 15.80
CA LEU A 115 -20.62 16.82 15.11
C LEU A 115 -19.59 15.88 15.76
N ARG A 116 -19.50 15.87 17.09
CA ARG A 116 -18.61 14.95 17.85
C ARG A 116 -18.97 13.50 17.58
N GLN A 117 -20.25 13.14 17.68
CA GLN A 117 -20.72 11.78 17.43
C GLN A 117 -20.41 11.31 16.00
N LEU A 118 -20.64 12.17 15.00
CA LEU A 118 -20.32 11.84 13.61
C LEU A 118 -18.82 11.62 13.39
N GLN A 119 -17.97 12.42 14.04
CA GLN A 119 -16.52 12.26 13.97
C GLN A 119 -16.06 10.96 14.64
N GLU A 120 -16.60 10.63 15.82
CA GLU A 120 -16.27 9.39 16.53
C GLU A 120 -16.65 8.14 15.72
N ILE A 121 -17.85 8.11 15.13
CA ILE A 121 -18.30 7.00 14.28
C ILE A 121 -17.36 6.80 13.09
N ARG A 122 -16.91 7.90 12.47
CA ARG A 122 -15.95 7.84 11.37
C ARG A 122 -14.60 7.29 11.80
N ASP A 123 -14.05 7.82 12.89
CA ASP A 123 -12.74 7.39 13.38
C ASP A 123 -12.77 5.90 13.77
N ALA A 124 -13.85 5.45 14.39
CA ALA A 124 -14.08 4.04 14.69
C ALA A 124 -14.15 3.19 13.41
N LYS A 125 -14.88 3.64 12.38
CA LYS A 125 -14.98 2.93 11.09
C LYS A 125 -13.63 2.86 10.38
N ILE A 126 -12.87 3.96 10.34
CA ILE A 126 -11.54 4.02 9.73
C ILE A 126 -10.59 3.07 10.47
N LYS A 127 -10.62 3.06 11.80
CA LYS A 127 -9.82 2.17 12.62
C LYS A 127 -10.18 0.69 12.37
N ALA A 128 -11.46 0.35 12.40
CA ALA A 128 -11.93 -1.01 12.13
C ALA A 128 -11.58 -1.48 10.71
N ASP A 129 -11.68 -0.62 9.70
CA ASP A 129 -11.28 -0.94 8.33
C ASP A 129 -9.76 -1.17 8.21
N ARG A 130 -8.94 -0.40 8.93
CA ARG A 130 -7.48 -0.59 9.00
C ARG A 130 -7.12 -1.91 9.67
N GLU A 131 -7.73 -2.19 10.82
CA GLU A 131 -7.52 -3.44 11.55
C GLU A 131 -7.96 -4.65 10.70
N ARG A 132 -9.12 -4.59 10.05
CA ARG A 132 -9.59 -5.66 9.16
C ARG A 132 -8.62 -5.90 8.00
N ARG A 133 -8.07 -4.84 7.40
CA ARG A 133 -7.06 -4.98 6.32
C ARG A 133 -5.79 -5.62 6.86
N ALA A 134 -5.27 -5.13 7.98
CA ALA A 134 -4.07 -5.68 8.60
C ALA A 134 -4.23 -7.16 8.96
N THR A 135 -5.38 -7.57 9.52
CA THR A 135 -5.68 -8.97 9.83
C THR A 135 -5.76 -9.82 8.57
N ASN A 136 -6.43 -9.34 7.52
CA ASN A 136 -6.53 -10.07 6.25
C ASN A 136 -5.18 -10.23 5.57
N ASP A 137 -4.35 -9.18 5.58
CA ASP A 137 -3.01 -9.23 5.01
C ASP A 137 -2.10 -10.16 5.84
N ALA A 138 -2.17 -10.11 7.17
CA ALA A 138 -1.45 -11.04 8.04
C ALA A 138 -1.85 -12.50 7.79
N ALA A 139 -3.15 -12.78 7.63
CA ALA A 139 -3.64 -14.12 7.32
C ALA A 139 -3.13 -14.62 5.95
N ARG A 140 -3.01 -13.74 4.94
CA ARG A 140 -2.44 -14.09 3.62
C ARG A 140 -0.93 -14.36 3.64
N GLN A 141 -0.22 -13.77 4.61
CA GLN A 141 1.21 -13.98 4.79
C GLN A 141 1.53 -15.17 5.69
N GLN A 142 0.51 -15.76 6.34
CA GLN A 142 0.70 -16.95 7.16
C GLN A 142 0.82 -18.18 6.26
N ALA A 143 1.87 -18.99 6.49
CA ALA A 143 2.04 -20.27 5.82
C ALA A 143 0.87 -21.20 6.17
N THR A 144 0.39 -21.91 5.17
CA THR A 144 -0.70 -22.89 5.28
C THR A 144 -0.20 -24.33 5.22
N ALA A 145 1.02 -24.54 4.72
CA ALA A 145 1.69 -25.83 4.70
C ALA A 145 2.92 -25.86 5.61
N THR A 146 3.21 -27.04 6.13
CA THR A 146 4.46 -27.35 6.84
C THR A 146 5.58 -27.66 5.87
N LEU A 147 6.83 -27.56 6.34
CA LEU A 147 8.00 -27.88 5.53
C LEU A 147 8.00 -29.35 5.04
N ASP A 148 7.50 -30.28 5.86
CA ASP A 148 7.43 -31.71 5.54
C ASP A 148 6.41 -32.02 4.44
N GLU A 149 5.25 -31.33 4.45
CA GLU A 149 4.24 -31.43 3.40
C GLU A 149 4.77 -30.89 2.06
N LEU A 150 5.44 -29.72 2.09
CA LEU A 150 6.05 -29.13 0.90
C LEU A 150 7.16 -30.02 0.33
N ARG A 151 7.97 -30.63 1.20
CA ARG A 151 9.02 -31.57 0.78
C ARG A 151 8.41 -32.78 0.10
N THR A 152 7.38 -33.37 0.69
CA THR A 152 6.68 -34.54 0.14
C THR A 152 6.11 -34.22 -1.24
N GLU A 153 5.40 -33.09 -1.37
CA GLU A 153 4.87 -32.63 -2.65
C GLU A 153 5.98 -32.41 -3.70
N TYR A 154 7.07 -31.75 -3.32
CA TYR A 154 8.19 -31.50 -4.24
C TYR A 154 8.81 -32.80 -4.77
N LEU A 155 8.99 -33.81 -3.91
CA LEU A 155 9.50 -35.12 -4.30
C LEU A 155 8.53 -35.88 -5.21
N ASP A 156 7.22 -35.78 -4.97
CA ASP A 156 6.21 -36.38 -5.84
C ASP A 156 6.23 -35.77 -7.25
N LEU A 157 6.49 -34.46 -7.36
CA LEU A 157 6.63 -33.78 -8.66
C LEU A 157 7.86 -34.26 -9.45
N LEU A 158 8.95 -34.65 -8.76
CA LEU A 158 10.14 -35.23 -9.39
C LEU A 158 9.89 -36.63 -9.96
N ALA A 159 8.94 -37.39 -9.39
CA ALA A 159 8.60 -38.74 -9.85
C ALA A 159 7.88 -38.80 -11.23
N ASN A 160 7.76 -37.66 -11.94
CA ASN A 160 7.34 -37.52 -13.34
C ASN A 160 5.93 -38.07 -13.71
N LYS A 161 5.02 -38.19 -12.74
CA LYS A 161 3.62 -38.63 -12.99
C LYS A 161 2.65 -37.49 -13.39
N THR A 162 3.16 -36.27 -13.53
CA THR A 162 2.37 -35.05 -13.60
C THR A 162 2.73 -34.22 -14.85
N SER A 163 1.76 -33.54 -15.46
CA SER A 163 1.99 -32.70 -16.64
C SER A 163 2.96 -31.53 -16.35
N ARG A 164 3.56 -30.93 -17.40
CA ARG A 164 4.48 -29.78 -17.25
C ARG A 164 3.80 -28.58 -16.59
N GLN A 165 2.57 -28.27 -17.01
CA GLN A 165 1.81 -27.13 -16.51
C GLN A 165 1.48 -27.27 -15.02
N GLN A 166 1.04 -28.47 -14.60
CA GLN A 166 0.75 -28.75 -13.19
C GLN A 166 2.01 -28.65 -12.32
N ARG A 167 3.18 -29.06 -12.83
CA ARG A 167 4.45 -28.87 -12.12
C ARG A 167 4.82 -27.41 -11.94
N GLY A 168 4.57 -26.56 -12.94
CA GLY A 168 4.78 -25.12 -12.84
C GLY A 168 3.95 -24.51 -11.71
N TYR A 169 2.63 -24.71 -11.74
CA TYR A 169 1.74 -24.17 -10.70
C TYR A 169 2.05 -24.73 -9.30
N ALA A 170 2.42 -26.01 -9.19
CA ALA A 170 2.80 -26.58 -7.91
C ALA A 170 4.12 -25.97 -7.37
N LEU A 171 5.10 -25.71 -8.25
CA LEU A 171 6.34 -25.03 -7.88
C LEU A 171 6.09 -23.59 -7.41
N GLU A 172 5.25 -22.83 -8.12
CA GLU A 172 4.83 -21.48 -7.71
C GLU A 172 4.24 -21.49 -6.29
N ARG A 173 3.35 -22.45 -6.02
CA ARG A 173 2.75 -22.63 -4.69
C ARG A 173 3.78 -22.97 -3.62
N ILE A 174 4.67 -23.93 -3.89
CA ILE A 174 5.74 -24.33 -2.97
C ILE A 174 6.63 -23.13 -2.63
N LEU A 175 7.03 -22.33 -3.62
CA LEU A 175 7.85 -21.15 -3.41
C LEU A 175 7.15 -20.09 -2.56
N ALA A 176 5.85 -19.86 -2.79
CA ALA A 176 5.06 -18.94 -1.98
C ALA A 176 4.98 -19.39 -0.51
N GLU A 177 4.75 -20.68 -0.26
CA GLU A 177 4.71 -21.25 1.09
C GLU A 177 6.08 -21.23 1.78
N LEU A 178 7.17 -21.57 1.07
CA LEU A 178 8.53 -21.46 1.60
C LEU A 178 8.88 -20.01 1.98
N ALA A 179 8.44 -19.03 1.19
CA ALA A 179 8.62 -17.62 1.49
C ALA A 179 7.85 -17.21 2.75
N ARG A 180 6.59 -17.63 2.88
CA ARG A 180 5.77 -17.41 4.09
C ARG A 180 6.39 -18.05 5.33
N LEU A 181 6.84 -19.31 5.24
CA LEU A 181 7.56 -20.01 6.33
C LEU A 181 8.85 -19.27 6.73
N SER A 182 9.52 -18.63 5.76
CA SER A 182 10.73 -17.82 5.98
C SER A 182 10.43 -16.37 6.39
N ARG A 183 9.17 -16.05 6.69
CA ARG A 183 8.68 -14.72 7.08
C ARG A 183 9.05 -13.63 6.06
N LEU A 184 9.01 -13.95 4.78
CA LEU A 184 9.13 -12.98 3.70
C LEU A 184 7.71 -12.49 3.35
N GLU A 185 7.58 -11.19 3.09
CA GLU A 185 6.33 -10.66 2.55
C GLU A 185 6.19 -11.16 1.11
N THR A 186 5.19 -12.00 0.87
CA THR A 186 4.99 -12.70 -0.39
C THR A 186 3.84 -12.07 -1.17
N THR A 187 4.08 -11.83 -2.45
CA THR A 187 3.07 -11.44 -3.44
C THR A 187 2.86 -12.63 -4.37
N GLU A 188 1.62 -13.10 -4.47
CA GLU A 188 1.21 -14.16 -5.40
C GLU A 188 1.34 -13.70 -6.87
N ALA A 189 1.26 -14.63 -7.81
CA ALA A 189 1.35 -14.35 -9.24
C ALA A 189 0.44 -13.19 -9.68
N PHE A 190 0.97 -12.28 -10.49
CA PHE A 190 0.27 -11.07 -10.91
C PHE A 190 0.60 -10.70 -12.36
N ARG A 191 -0.23 -9.81 -12.94
CA ARG A 191 -0.03 -9.30 -14.30
C ARG A 191 0.17 -7.79 -14.29
N VAL A 192 1.16 -7.31 -15.05
CA VAL A 192 1.44 -5.88 -15.26
C VAL A 192 1.52 -5.62 -16.76
N ALA A 193 0.63 -4.77 -17.28
CA ALA A 193 0.62 -4.41 -18.70
C ALA A 193 0.64 -5.61 -19.69
N GLY A 194 -0.02 -6.72 -19.32
CA GLY A 194 -0.07 -7.96 -20.12
C GLY A 194 1.06 -8.95 -19.83
N GLU A 195 2.09 -8.54 -19.09
CA GLU A 195 3.21 -9.38 -18.65
C GLU A 195 2.84 -10.16 -17.38
N GLN A 196 3.07 -11.47 -17.36
CA GLN A 196 2.89 -12.32 -16.18
C GLN A 196 4.20 -12.43 -15.38
N ILE A 197 4.07 -12.30 -14.06
CA ILE A 197 5.11 -12.54 -13.06
C ILE A 197 4.58 -13.61 -12.10
N ASP A 198 5.37 -14.64 -11.83
CA ASP A 198 4.95 -15.81 -11.04
C ASP A 198 4.84 -15.49 -9.54
N GLY A 199 5.52 -14.45 -9.08
CA GLY A 199 5.34 -13.89 -7.75
C GLY A 199 6.39 -12.84 -7.41
N ALA A 200 6.37 -12.37 -6.16
CA ALA A 200 7.46 -11.57 -5.62
C ALA A 200 7.63 -11.80 -4.12
N VAL A 201 8.84 -11.56 -3.62
CA VAL A 201 9.11 -11.55 -2.18
C VAL A 201 9.80 -10.27 -1.77
N LYS A 202 9.52 -9.77 -0.57
CA LYS A 202 10.26 -8.66 0.02
C LYS A 202 11.36 -9.19 0.93
N PHE A 203 12.61 -8.93 0.56
CA PHE A 203 13.80 -9.28 1.33
C PHE A 203 14.59 -8.00 1.62
N ASP A 204 14.88 -7.77 2.90
CA ASP A 204 15.67 -6.63 3.40
C ASP A 204 15.24 -5.26 2.84
N GLY A 205 13.93 -5.00 2.84
CA GLY A 205 13.34 -3.74 2.33
C GLY A 205 13.11 -3.70 0.83
N GLU A 206 13.65 -4.66 0.08
CA GLU A 206 13.67 -4.66 -1.39
C GLU A 206 12.76 -5.76 -1.95
N HIS A 207 12.10 -5.49 -3.09
CA HIS A 207 11.23 -6.46 -3.75
C HIS A 207 12.01 -7.26 -4.80
N TYR A 208 11.95 -8.58 -4.69
CA TYR A 208 12.51 -9.52 -5.65
C TYR A 208 11.37 -10.17 -6.43
N LEU A 209 11.34 -9.96 -7.74
CA LEU A 209 10.43 -10.68 -8.63
C LEU A 209 10.85 -12.16 -8.67
N ILE A 210 9.88 -13.04 -8.84
CA ILE A 210 10.08 -14.48 -8.92
C ILE A 210 9.58 -14.96 -10.28
N GLU A 211 10.39 -15.76 -10.94
CA GLU A 211 10.01 -16.57 -12.09
C GLU A 211 10.47 -18.00 -11.84
N ALA A 212 9.57 -18.97 -12.02
CA ALA A 212 9.80 -20.36 -11.70
C ALA A 212 9.60 -21.25 -12.94
N LYS A 213 10.61 -22.07 -13.26
CA LYS A 213 10.58 -22.99 -14.40
C LYS A 213 10.90 -24.42 -14.00
N TRP A 214 10.04 -25.33 -14.44
CA TRP A 214 10.23 -26.78 -14.33
C TRP A 214 10.42 -27.39 -15.73
N GLN A 215 11.55 -27.10 -16.36
CA GLN A 215 11.90 -27.53 -17.71
C GLN A 215 13.38 -27.91 -17.80
N ASP A 216 13.80 -28.55 -18.89
CA ASP A 216 15.20 -28.95 -19.08
C ASP A 216 16.17 -27.75 -19.11
N LYS A 217 17.42 -27.95 -18.68
CA LYS A 217 18.47 -26.91 -18.61
C LYS A 217 18.67 -26.13 -19.91
N SER A 218 18.56 -26.79 -21.06
CA SER A 218 18.76 -26.16 -22.37
C SER A 218 17.60 -25.25 -22.77
N ALA A 219 16.40 -25.47 -22.21
CA ALA A 219 15.21 -24.71 -22.53
C ALA A 219 15.07 -23.41 -21.70
N SER A 220 15.92 -23.19 -20.69
CA SER A 220 15.81 -22.02 -19.80
C SER A 220 16.46 -20.74 -20.31
N ASN A 221 17.28 -20.78 -21.35
CA ASN A 221 18.05 -19.60 -21.79
C ASN A 221 17.15 -18.43 -22.19
N GLU A 222 16.18 -18.64 -23.08
CA GLU A 222 15.27 -17.57 -23.53
C GLU A 222 14.39 -17.02 -22.38
N PRO A 223 13.72 -17.84 -21.56
CA PRO A 223 12.97 -17.35 -20.40
C PRO A 223 13.82 -16.55 -19.42
N VAL A 224 15.08 -16.92 -19.22
CA VAL A 224 16.01 -16.19 -18.34
C VAL A 224 16.28 -14.78 -18.87
N TYR A 225 16.59 -14.63 -20.17
CA TYR A 225 16.83 -13.30 -20.75
C TYR A 225 15.56 -12.43 -20.73
N GLN A 226 14.41 -13.01 -21.04
CA GLN A 226 13.14 -12.30 -20.92
C GLN A 226 12.94 -11.80 -19.50
N PHE A 227 13.15 -12.66 -18.49
CA PHE A 227 13.04 -12.26 -17.09
C PHE A 227 14.04 -11.19 -16.66
N ALA A 228 15.31 -11.30 -17.06
CA ALA A 228 16.31 -10.29 -16.76
C ALA A 228 15.94 -8.91 -17.34
N GLY A 229 15.42 -8.87 -18.58
CA GLY A 229 14.90 -7.64 -19.18
C GLY A 229 13.69 -7.07 -18.43
N LYS A 230 12.76 -7.92 -17.97
CA LYS A 230 11.62 -7.52 -17.14
C LYS A 230 12.08 -6.87 -15.84
N VAL A 231 13.07 -7.47 -15.18
CA VAL A 231 13.66 -6.99 -13.92
C VAL A 231 14.34 -5.63 -14.15
N ALA A 232 15.21 -5.52 -15.17
CA ALA A 232 15.92 -4.28 -15.48
C ALA A 232 14.99 -3.09 -15.78
N GLY A 233 13.78 -3.37 -16.29
CA GLY A 233 12.75 -2.36 -16.52
C GLY A 233 12.04 -1.83 -15.27
N LYS A 234 12.33 -2.34 -14.07
CA LYS A 234 11.73 -1.87 -12.80
C LYS A 234 12.67 -0.94 -12.05
N LEU A 235 12.09 -0.05 -11.24
CA LEU A 235 12.84 0.79 -10.31
C LEU A 235 13.60 -0.10 -9.31
N TYR A 236 14.94 -0.09 -9.38
CA TYR A 236 15.82 -0.99 -8.60
C TYR A 236 15.44 -2.47 -8.74
N GLY A 237 15.18 -2.91 -9.97
CA GLY A 237 14.80 -4.30 -10.27
C GLY A 237 15.72 -5.33 -9.62
N ARG A 238 15.11 -6.32 -8.96
CA ARG A 238 15.77 -7.53 -8.47
C ARG A 238 14.93 -8.74 -8.81
N GLY A 239 15.60 -9.84 -9.14
CA GLY A 239 14.95 -11.07 -9.58
C GLY A 239 15.53 -12.30 -8.88
N LEU A 240 14.66 -13.28 -8.64
CA LEU A 240 15.02 -14.66 -8.37
C LEU A 240 14.48 -15.48 -9.53
N PHE A 241 15.39 -16.12 -10.27
CA PHE A 241 15.01 -17.09 -11.29
C PHE A 241 15.23 -18.49 -10.73
N ILE A 242 14.16 -19.27 -10.66
CA ILE A 242 14.19 -20.64 -10.13
C ILE A 242 14.08 -21.59 -11.31
N SER A 243 15.07 -22.47 -11.48
CA SER A 243 15.06 -23.54 -12.47
C SER A 243 15.36 -24.88 -11.80
N VAL A 244 14.37 -25.76 -11.65
CA VAL A 244 14.54 -27.02 -10.91
C VAL A 244 15.67 -27.88 -11.46
N ASN A 245 15.80 -27.93 -12.79
CA ASN A 245 16.85 -28.71 -13.43
C ASN A 245 18.20 -27.97 -13.54
N GLY A 246 18.30 -26.72 -13.05
CA GLY A 246 19.51 -25.89 -13.09
C GLY A 246 19.63 -25.05 -14.36
N PHE A 247 20.85 -24.56 -14.63
CA PHE A 247 21.16 -23.57 -15.67
C PHE A 247 22.30 -24.04 -16.58
N SER A 248 22.40 -23.48 -17.78
CA SER A 248 23.52 -23.71 -18.69
C SER A 248 24.71 -22.78 -18.38
N ALA A 249 25.95 -23.22 -18.65
CA ALA A 249 27.13 -22.39 -18.40
C ALA A 249 27.15 -21.14 -19.28
N GLU A 250 26.51 -21.20 -20.44
CA GLU A 250 26.39 -20.11 -21.38
C GLU A 250 25.49 -18.99 -20.83
N VAL A 251 24.30 -19.31 -20.31
CA VAL A 251 23.38 -18.28 -19.82
C VAL A 251 23.91 -17.57 -18.57
N VAL A 252 24.56 -18.31 -17.66
CA VAL A 252 25.20 -17.73 -16.47
C VAL A 252 26.30 -16.75 -16.88
N ARG A 253 27.19 -17.14 -17.79
CA ARG A 253 28.28 -16.28 -18.27
C ARG A 253 27.76 -15.04 -19.00
N SER A 254 26.74 -15.20 -19.84
CA SER A 254 26.16 -14.11 -20.61
C SER A 254 25.60 -13.00 -19.71
N LEU A 255 24.84 -13.35 -18.67
CA LEU A 255 24.29 -12.37 -17.72
C LEU A 255 25.38 -11.65 -16.92
N ILE A 256 26.40 -12.37 -16.46
CA ILE A 256 27.52 -11.78 -15.72
C ILE A 256 28.28 -10.79 -16.61
N LEU A 257 28.59 -11.17 -17.87
CA LEU A 257 29.29 -10.31 -18.83
C LEU A 257 28.44 -9.10 -19.25
N GLY A 258 27.13 -9.28 -19.40
CA GLY A 258 26.16 -8.22 -19.67
C GLY A 258 25.94 -7.27 -18.49
N LYS A 259 26.51 -7.54 -17.31
CA LYS A 259 26.30 -6.84 -16.04
C LYS A 259 24.84 -6.85 -15.56
N GLU A 260 24.07 -7.85 -15.97
CA GLU A 260 22.70 -8.08 -15.51
C GLU A 260 22.68 -8.86 -14.18
N ILE A 261 23.43 -8.37 -13.19
CA ILE A 261 23.63 -9.02 -11.86
C ILE A 261 22.38 -8.88 -10.95
N GLN A 262 21.30 -8.30 -11.48
CA GLN A 262 20.04 -8.08 -10.76
C GLN A 262 19.24 -9.37 -10.55
N THR A 263 19.56 -10.45 -11.26
CA THR A 263 18.86 -11.74 -11.19
C THR A 263 19.74 -12.80 -10.53
N LEU A 264 19.30 -13.34 -9.40
CA LEU A 264 19.95 -14.46 -8.72
C LEU A 264 19.34 -15.79 -9.18
N PHE A 265 20.18 -16.81 -9.26
CA PHE A 265 19.78 -18.14 -9.70
C PHE A 265 19.64 -19.11 -8.54
N VAL A 266 18.55 -19.86 -8.58
CA VAL A 266 18.19 -20.90 -7.62
C VAL A 266 17.83 -22.15 -8.41
N ASP A 267 18.41 -23.29 -8.05
CA ASP A 267 18.09 -24.58 -8.69
C ASP A 267 17.39 -25.55 -7.74
N GLY A 268 17.08 -26.75 -8.23
CA GLY A 268 16.42 -27.78 -7.42
C GLY A 268 17.26 -28.30 -6.25
N GLU A 269 18.59 -28.24 -6.34
CA GLU A 269 19.48 -28.57 -5.21
C GLU A 269 19.40 -27.49 -4.13
N ASP A 270 19.32 -26.22 -4.51
CA ASP A 270 19.10 -25.15 -3.53
C ASP A 270 17.75 -25.30 -2.82
N LEU A 271 16.70 -25.66 -3.56
CA LEU A 271 15.37 -25.90 -3.01
C LEU A 271 15.35 -27.11 -2.06
N ILE A 272 16.05 -28.21 -2.37
CA ILE A 272 16.05 -29.38 -1.48
C ILE A 272 16.73 -29.05 -0.14
N LEU A 273 17.79 -28.24 -0.15
CA LEU A 273 18.42 -27.78 1.10
C LEU A 273 17.44 -26.98 1.97
N VAL A 274 16.57 -26.17 1.36
CA VAL A 274 15.53 -25.43 2.07
C VAL A 274 14.43 -26.36 2.58
N LEU A 275 13.94 -27.27 1.73
CA LEU A 275 12.87 -28.23 2.06
C LEU A 275 13.29 -29.25 3.11
N GLU A 276 14.58 -29.58 3.22
CA GLU A 276 15.13 -30.46 4.26
C GLU A 276 15.53 -29.70 5.53
N GLY A 277 15.38 -28.37 5.55
CA GLY A 277 15.63 -27.55 6.74
C GLY A 277 17.11 -27.25 7.03
N HIS A 278 18.02 -27.47 6.07
CA HIS A 278 19.43 -27.12 6.22
C HIS A 278 19.65 -25.59 6.31
N LEU A 279 18.74 -24.82 5.71
CA LEU A 279 18.59 -23.37 5.81
C LEU A 279 17.16 -22.98 5.41
N ASN A 280 16.69 -21.79 5.75
CA ASN A 280 15.40 -21.30 5.24
C ASN A 280 15.59 -20.47 3.95
N LEU A 281 14.49 -20.12 3.26
CA LEU A 281 14.55 -19.38 2.00
C LEU A 281 15.17 -17.98 2.16
N ARG A 282 14.93 -17.33 3.30
CA ARG A 282 15.50 -16.01 3.63
C ARG A 282 17.03 -16.09 3.74
N ASP A 283 17.55 -17.10 4.44
CA ASP A 283 18.99 -17.32 4.58
C ASP A 283 19.64 -17.65 3.24
N MET A 284 18.95 -18.43 2.40
CA MET A 284 19.43 -18.76 1.05
C MET A 284 19.56 -17.49 0.18
N ILE A 285 18.53 -16.63 0.19
CA ILE A 285 18.54 -15.35 -0.53
C ILE A 285 19.68 -14.48 0.00
N ASP A 286 19.82 -14.31 1.31
CA ASP A 286 20.89 -13.50 1.92
C ASP A 286 22.29 -13.93 1.45
N ARG A 287 22.57 -15.24 1.48
CA ARG A 287 23.87 -15.77 1.08
C ARG A 287 24.15 -15.60 -0.41
N LYS A 288 23.13 -15.76 -1.27
CA LYS A 288 23.25 -15.52 -2.72
C LYS A 288 23.38 -14.03 -3.04
N VAL A 289 22.65 -13.15 -2.35
CA VAL A 289 22.79 -11.68 -2.44
C VAL A 289 24.21 -11.28 -2.07
N LYS A 290 24.74 -11.77 -0.95
CA LYS A 290 26.12 -11.51 -0.53
C LYS A 290 27.13 -11.93 -1.59
N ALA A 291 26.97 -13.12 -2.19
CA ALA A 291 27.86 -13.58 -3.26
C ALA A 291 27.79 -12.69 -4.52
N ALA A 292 26.60 -12.29 -4.93
CA ALA A 292 26.42 -11.39 -6.07
C ALA A 292 27.02 -10.01 -5.82
N GLN A 293 26.78 -9.43 -4.64
CA GLN A 293 27.28 -8.09 -4.29
C GLN A 293 28.79 -8.05 -4.06
N THR A 294 29.38 -9.10 -3.47
CA THR A 294 30.80 -9.10 -3.10
C THR A 294 31.72 -9.72 -4.15
N LYS A 295 31.22 -10.67 -4.95
CA LYS A 295 32.01 -11.44 -5.92
C LYS A 295 31.46 -11.38 -7.35
N GLY A 296 30.29 -10.76 -7.57
CA GLY A 296 29.63 -10.77 -8.88
C GLY A 296 29.06 -12.14 -9.27
N LEU A 297 28.92 -13.08 -8.33
CA LEU A 297 28.46 -14.44 -8.60
C LEU A 297 26.96 -14.58 -8.34
N ILE A 298 26.19 -14.83 -9.39
CA ILE A 298 24.72 -14.97 -9.32
C ILE A 298 24.24 -16.42 -9.14
N TYR A 299 25.14 -17.41 -9.32
CA TYR A 299 24.83 -18.84 -9.24
C TYR A 299 25.85 -19.59 -8.37
N VAL A 300 25.56 -19.64 -7.07
CA VAL A 300 26.43 -20.26 -6.05
C VAL A 300 25.64 -21.22 -5.17
N HIS A 301 26.33 -22.22 -4.62
CA HIS A 301 25.78 -23.11 -3.61
C HIS A 301 25.61 -22.34 -2.28
N PRO A 302 24.41 -22.31 -1.68
CA PRO A 302 24.09 -21.39 -0.59
C PRO A 302 24.78 -21.75 0.72
N ILE A 303 25.25 -22.98 0.93
CA ILE A 303 26.00 -23.35 2.15
C ILE A 303 27.52 -23.12 1.97
N SER A 304 28.15 -23.79 1.00
CA SER A 304 29.59 -23.68 0.76
C SER A 304 30.04 -22.34 0.15
N GLY A 305 29.14 -21.60 -0.51
CA GLY A 305 29.49 -20.40 -1.27
C GLY A 305 30.32 -20.66 -2.52
N ALA A 306 30.48 -21.93 -2.91
CA ALA A 306 31.16 -22.32 -4.13
C ALA A 306 30.30 -21.99 -5.36
N GLU A 307 30.95 -21.58 -6.44
CA GLU A 307 30.28 -21.42 -7.74
C GLU A 307 29.76 -22.78 -8.22
N LYS A 308 28.50 -22.81 -8.65
CA LYS A 308 27.92 -24.04 -9.18
C LYS A 308 28.40 -24.25 -10.60
N LYS A 309 28.88 -25.46 -10.89
CA LYS A 309 29.18 -25.87 -12.27
C LYS A 309 27.84 -26.10 -12.97
N ALA A 310 27.59 -25.31 -14.00
CA ALA A 310 26.39 -25.41 -14.83
C ALA A 310 26.38 -26.71 -15.67
#